data_AF-A0A933YJZ2-F1
#
_entry.id   AF-A0A933YJZ2-F1
#
_cell.length_a   1.000
_cell.length_b   1.000
_cell.length_c   1.000
_cell.angle_alpha   90.00
_cell.angle_beta   90.00
_cell.angle_gamma   90.00
#
_symmetry.space_group_name_H-M   'P 1'
#
loop_
_entity.id
_entity.type
_entity.pdbx_description
1 polymer ?
#
loop_
_entity_poly.entity_id
_entity_poly.type
_entity_poly.pdbx_seq_one_letter_code
_entity_poly.pdbx_strand_id
1 'polypeptide(L)'
;MSVLMLSSCGTSKQENLELPPPGQKAEDKSSGITHSLPLPPNVCRVTATVIQIEKPTTSSDKDPCSKAPCSATIRIDSVHGYGAAFPKTLSPNEQLKVKFTYTLSSTAGNMPEVKPALPGLSTKSRFVANVIGLPTMGTQEPTFTIYGYEKISN
;
A
#
# COMPACT_ATOMS: atom_id res chain seq x y z
N MET A 1 -36.57 -44.85 -23.12
CA MET A 1 -37.41 -43.63 -23.23
C MET A 1 -36.93 -42.68 -22.14
N SER A 2 -35.83 -41.93 -22.33
CA SER A 2 -35.72 -40.65 -23.06
C SER A 2 -36.93 -39.75 -22.88
N VAL A 3 -36.80 -38.70 -22.04
CA VAL A 3 -37.13 -37.31 -22.42
C VAL A 3 -36.18 -36.38 -21.65
N LEU A 4 -35.22 -35.81 -22.38
CA LEU A 4 -34.46 -34.60 -22.00
C LEU A 4 -35.38 -33.39 -22.14
N MET A 5 -35.42 -32.51 -21.14
CA MET A 5 -35.99 -31.16 -21.29
C MET A 5 -34.89 -30.13 -21.08
N LEU A 6 -34.28 -29.73 -22.20
CA LEU A 6 -33.47 -28.52 -22.33
C LEU A 6 -34.42 -27.33 -22.48
N SER A 7 -34.35 -26.35 -21.58
CA SER A 7 -35.05 -25.07 -21.73
C SER A 7 -34.03 -23.99 -22.05
N SER A 8 -34.07 -23.54 -23.30
CA SER A 8 -33.33 -22.43 -23.88
C SER A 8 -34.28 -21.24 -24.05
N CYS A 9 -33.87 -20.05 -23.58
CA CYS A 9 -34.37 -18.72 -23.95
C CYS A 9 -33.26 -17.74 -23.53
N GLY A 10 -32.69 -16.85 -24.33
CA GLY A 10 -33.13 -16.29 -25.61
C GLY A 10 -33.22 -14.76 -25.49
N THR A 11 -32.43 -14.05 -26.29
CA THR A 11 -32.51 -12.61 -26.64
C THR A 11 -31.38 -11.71 -26.12
N SER A 12 -30.43 -11.49 -27.02
CA SER A 12 -29.47 -10.39 -27.07
C SER A 12 -30.16 -9.02 -27.07
N LYS A 13 -29.65 -8.08 -26.27
CA LYS A 13 -29.85 -6.65 -26.49
C LYS A 13 -28.50 -6.04 -26.86
N GLN A 14 -28.35 -5.76 -28.15
CA GLN A 14 -27.24 -5.05 -28.75
C GLN A 14 -27.54 -3.56 -28.59
N GLU A 15 -26.94 -2.91 -27.60
CA GLU A 15 -27.00 -1.45 -27.46
C GLU A 15 -25.72 -0.87 -28.10
N ASN A 16 -25.97 0.06 -29.01
CA ASN A 16 -25.04 0.62 -29.98
C ASN A 16 -24.06 1.60 -29.30
N LEU A 17 -22.90 1.75 -29.93
CA LEU A 17 -21.80 2.65 -29.59
C LEU A 17 -22.27 4.10 -29.46
N GLU A 18 -21.97 4.71 -28.32
CA GLU A 18 -21.52 6.10 -28.29
C GLU A 18 -20.07 6.11 -27.79
N LEU A 19 -19.17 6.43 -28.71
CA LEU A 19 -17.76 6.69 -28.43
C LEU A 19 -17.67 7.94 -27.54
N PRO A 20 -17.05 7.88 -26.35
CA PRO A 20 -16.77 9.08 -25.58
C PRO A 20 -15.80 9.98 -26.35
N PRO A 21 -15.97 11.32 -26.29
CA PRO A 21 -15.15 12.27 -27.02
C PRO A 21 -13.67 12.15 -26.65
N PRO A 22 -12.73 12.22 -27.61
CA PRO A 22 -11.30 12.22 -27.34
C PRO A 22 -10.90 13.62 -26.87
N GLY A 23 -10.75 13.81 -25.56
CA GLY A 23 -10.39 15.15 -25.10
C GLY A 23 -10.34 15.44 -23.61
N GLN A 24 -10.28 14.43 -22.72
CA GLN A 24 -10.02 14.70 -21.31
C GLN A 24 -8.56 14.38 -20.98
N LYS A 25 -7.78 15.46 -20.91
CA LYS A 25 -6.40 15.48 -20.46
C LYS A 25 -6.28 14.76 -19.12
N ALA A 26 -5.55 13.64 -19.13
CA ALA A 26 -5.04 12.98 -17.95
C ALA A 26 -3.94 13.83 -17.33
N GLU A 27 -4.24 14.69 -16.36
CA GLU A 27 -3.27 15.17 -15.36
C GLU A 27 -4.02 15.60 -14.09
N ASP A 28 -4.45 14.64 -13.27
CA ASP A 28 -4.53 14.88 -11.83
C ASP A 28 -3.26 14.32 -11.18
N LYS A 29 -2.23 15.17 -11.14
CA LYS A 29 -1.04 14.97 -10.29
C LYS A 29 -1.45 15.31 -8.85
N SER A 30 -2.30 14.49 -8.25
CA SER A 30 -2.41 14.44 -6.81
C SER A 30 -1.88 13.09 -6.37
N SER A 31 -0.59 13.06 -6.05
CA SER A 31 0.05 11.95 -5.34
C SER A 31 -0.37 11.95 -3.87
N GLY A 32 -1.68 12.05 -3.66
CA GLY A 32 -2.38 12.08 -2.39
C GLY A 32 -3.14 10.77 -2.23
N ILE A 33 -2.92 10.08 -1.12
CA ILE A 33 -3.63 8.86 -0.73
C ILE A 33 -5.14 9.19 -0.66
N THR A 34 -5.85 8.95 -1.77
CA THR A 34 -7.24 9.40 -1.96
C THR A 34 -8.19 8.52 -1.15
N HIS A 35 -8.80 9.06 -0.09
CA HIS A 35 -9.59 8.33 0.91
C HIS A 35 -10.86 7.58 0.40
N SER A 36 -11.18 7.63 -0.89
CA SER A 36 -12.45 7.13 -1.45
C SER A 36 -12.32 6.02 -2.50
N LEU A 37 -11.11 5.57 -2.84
CA LEU A 37 -10.92 4.51 -3.83
C LEU A 37 -10.86 3.12 -3.18
N PRO A 38 -11.40 2.08 -3.84
CA PRO A 38 -11.25 0.70 -3.39
C PRO A 38 -9.76 0.33 -3.29
N LEU A 39 -9.38 -0.29 -2.18
CA LEU A 39 -8.01 -0.71 -1.94
C LEU A 39 -7.70 -2.02 -2.69
N PRO A 40 -6.47 -2.18 -3.22
CA PRO A 40 -6.02 -3.45 -3.77
C PRO A 40 -6.15 -4.58 -2.74
N PRO A 41 -6.38 -5.83 -3.17
CA PRO A 41 -6.76 -6.92 -2.26
C PRO A 41 -5.84 -7.10 -1.06
N ASN A 42 -4.53 -6.97 -1.24
CA ASN A 42 -3.53 -7.19 -0.20
C ASN A 42 -3.03 -5.89 0.48
N VAL A 43 -3.83 -4.82 0.44
CA VAL A 43 -3.48 -3.51 1.00
C VAL A 43 -4.38 -3.17 2.20
N CYS A 44 -3.79 -2.61 3.25
CA CYS A 44 -4.51 -1.95 4.34
C CYS A 44 -4.05 -0.50 4.43
N ARG A 45 -4.98 0.45 4.48
CA ARG A 45 -4.65 1.87 4.64
C ARG A 45 -4.74 2.27 6.10
N VAL A 46 -3.68 2.89 6.63
CA VAL A 46 -3.59 3.24 8.05
C VAL A 46 -3.02 4.63 8.26
N THR A 47 -3.37 5.24 9.39
CA THR A 47 -2.54 6.24 10.05
C THR A 47 -1.72 5.53 11.11
N ALA A 48 -0.42 5.81 11.14
CA ALA A 48 0.49 5.15 12.06
C ALA A 48 1.55 6.12 12.60
N THR A 49 2.13 5.74 13.72
CA THR A 49 3.26 6.43 14.36
C THR A 49 4.48 5.51 14.38
N VAL A 50 5.66 6.01 13.98
CA VAL A 50 6.91 5.26 14.14
C VAL A 50 7.28 5.18 15.62
N ILE A 51 7.38 3.97 16.17
CA ILE A 51 7.75 3.75 17.58
C ILE A 51 9.23 3.44 17.71
N GLN A 52 9.79 2.70 16.76
CA GLN A 52 11.19 2.30 16.77
C GLN A 52 11.70 2.13 15.34
N ILE A 53 12.91 2.61 15.08
CA ILE A 53 13.61 2.36 13.82
C ILE A 53 14.59 1.22 14.05
N GLU A 54 14.50 0.17 13.24
CA GLU A 54 15.38 -0.99 13.32
C GLU A 54 16.75 -0.66 12.72
N LYS A 55 17.80 -1.29 13.22
CA LYS A 55 19.13 -1.15 12.62
C LYS A 55 19.16 -1.78 11.23
N PRO A 56 19.99 -1.27 10.29
CA PRO A 56 20.25 -1.93 9.02
C PRO A 56 20.69 -3.38 9.25
N THR A 57 20.04 -4.31 8.56
CA THR A 57 20.38 -5.75 8.64
C THR A 57 21.44 -6.16 7.63
N THR A 58 21.78 -5.29 6.67
CA THR A 58 22.72 -5.56 5.58
C THR A 58 23.91 -4.61 5.64
N SER A 59 25.12 -5.13 5.42
CA SER A 59 26.37 -4.38 5.38
C SER A 59 26.84 -4.09 3.95
N SER A 60 25.94 -4.08 2.97
CA SER A 60 26.30 -3.90 1.56
C SER A 60 26.25 -2.42 1.19
N ASP A 61 27.39 -1.84 0.82
CA ASP A 61 27.49 -0.41 0.47
C ASP A 61 26.61 0.02 -0.71
N LYS A 62 26.13 -0.96 -1.50
CA LYS A 62 25.24 -0.74 -2.66
C LYS A 62 23.76 -0.68 -2.28
N ASP A 63 23.38 -1.15 -1.10
CA ASP A 63 22.00 -1.13 -0.63
C ASP A 63 21.73 0.20 0.09
N PRO A 64 20.77 1.04 -0.37
CA PRO A 64 20.43 2.27 0.33
C PRO A 64 20.00 2.00 1.78
N CYS A 65 19.46 0.82 2.07
CA CYS A 65 19.10 0.39 3.42
C CYS A 65 20.28 0.19 4.36
N SER A 66 21.50 0.02 3.82
CA SER A 66 22.74 -0.04 4.61
C SER A 66 23.20 1.35 5.08
N LYS A 67 22.83 2.42 4.36
CA LYS A 67 23.16 3.80 4.73
C LYS A 67 22.10 4.44 5.62
N ALA A 68 20.84 4.07 5.41
CA ALA A 68 19.71 4.54 6.21
C ALA A 68 18.72 3.40 6.44
N PRO A 69 18.20 3.21 7.67
CA PRO A 69 17.25 2.14 7.98
C PRO A 69 16.05 2.06 7.04
N CYS A 70 15.66 0.84 6.67
CA CYS A 70 14.44 0.55 5.90
C CYS A 70 13.42 -0.25 6.69
N SER A 71 13.65 -0.52 7.97
CA SER A 71 12.73 -1.30 8.80
C SER A 71 12.38 -0.51 10.05
N ALA A 72 11.13 -0.57 10.46
CA ALA A 72 10.67 0.06 11.69
C ALA A 72 9.53 -0.74 12.32
N THR A 73 9.37 -0.55 13.62
CA THR A 73 8.16 -0.92 14.34
C THR A 73 7.27 0.33 14.42
N ILE A 74 6.06 0.20 13.90
CA ILE A 74 5.05 1.26 13.88
C ILE A 74 3.90 0.89 14.80
N ARG A 75 3.23 1.88 15.38
CA ARG A 75 1.94 1.70 16.06
C ARG A 75 0.84 2.13 15.13
N ILE A 76 -0.17 1.30 14.97
CA ILE A 76 -1.37 1.65 14.22
C ILE A 76 -2.20 2.63 15.06
N ASP A 77 -2.38 3.85 14.58
CA ASP A 77 -3.23 4.84 15.26
C ASP A 77 -4.69 4.70 14.81
N SER A 78 -4.92 4.50 13.50
CA SER A 78 -6.24 4.23 12.93
C SER A 78 -6.15 3.42 11.64
N VAL A 79 -7.20 2.65 11.34
CA VAL A 79 -7.36 1.93 10.07
C VAL A 79 -8.44 2.62 9.25
N HIS A 80 -8.13 2.93 7.99
CA HIS A 80 -9.05 3.61 7.06
C HIS A 80 -9.75 2.63 6.11
N GLY A 81 -9.21 1.42 5.93
CA GLY A 81 -9.83 0.38 5.14
C GLY A 81 -8.91 -0.80 4.84
N TYR A 82 -9.51 -1.89 4.37
CA TYR A 82 -8.85 -3.11 3.94
C TYR A 82 -9.20 -3.46 2.51
N GLY A 83 -8.21 -3.99 1.79
CA GLY A 83 -8.44 -4.84 0.64
C GLY A 83 -8.97 -6.20 1.07
N ALA A 84 -9.74 -6.83 0.18
CA ALA A 84 -10.47 -8.07 0.48
C ALA A 84 -9.60 -9.29 0.82
N ALA A 85 -8.30 -9.25 0.51
CA ALA A 85 -7.35 -10.35 0.73
C ALA A 85 -6.18 -9.95 1.65
N PHE A 86 -6.36 -8.92 2.48
CA PHE A 86 -5.33 -8.52 3.42
C PHE A 86 -5.16 -9.60 4.52
N PRO A 87 -3.93 -10.08 4.79
CA PRO A 87 -3.73 -11.33 5.50
C PRO A 87 -3.98 -11.26 7.02
N LYS A 88 -4.12 -10.06 7.60
CA LYS A 88 -4.24 -9.87 9.04
C LYS A 88 -5.14 -8.68 9.38
N THR A 89 -6.08 -8.85 10.30
CA THR A 89 -6.81 -7.68 10.84
C THR A 89 -5.88 -6.91 11.77
N LEU A 90 -5.81 -5.59 11.58
CA LEU A 90 -4.97 -4.68 12.38
C LEU A 90 -5.84 -3.91 13.38
N SER A 91 -5.40 -3.83 14.62
CA SER A 91 -6.12 -3.11 15.68
C SER A 91 -5.46 -1.76 16.01
N PRO A 92 -6.22 -0.75 16.45
CA PRO A 92 -5.62 0.45 17.04
C PRO A 92 -4.68 0.10 18.20
N ASN A 93 -3.57 0.84 18.32
CA ASN A 93 -2.44 0.62 19.22
C ASN A 93 -1.62 -0.65 18.98
N GLU A 94 -1.96 -1.48 17.99
CA GLU A 94 -1.15 -2.63 17.62
C GLU A 94 0.23 -2.16 17.12
N GLN A 95 1.28 -2.86 17.55
CA GLN A 95 2.62 -2.65 17.04
C GLN A 95 2.89 -3.62 15.88
N LEU A 96 3.30 -3.07 14.75
CA LEU A 96 3.54 -3.79 13.52
C LEU A 96 4.97 -3.56 13.05
N LYS A 97 5.72 -4.64 12.83
CA LYS A 97 7.02 -4.55 12.18
C LYS A 97 6.81 -4.47 10.66
N VAL A 98 7.30 -3.41 10.06
CA VAL A 98 7.15 -3.15 8.63
C VAL A 98 8.51 -2.91 7.97
N LYS A 99 8.61 -3.31 6.71
CA LYS A 99 9.72 -2.95 5.82
C LYS A 99 9.28 -1.84 4.88
N PHE A 100 10.09 -0.80 4.75
CA PHE A 100 9.93 0.22 3.75
C PHE A 100 10.72 -0.19 2.51
N THR A 101 10.11 -0.06 1.33
CA THR A 101 10.79 -0.33 0.06
C THR A 101 11.96 0.63 -0.16
N TYR A 102 11.81 1.86 0.31
CA TYR A 102 12.84 2.89 0.33
C TYR A 102 13.34 3.13 1.76
N THR A 103 14.38 3.94 1.90
CA THR A 103 14.91 4.30 3.22
C THR A 103 13.92 5.15 4.02
N LEU A 104 14.02 5.08 5.35
CA LEU A 104 13.34 5.99 6.26
C LEU A 104 13.93 7.40 6.27
N SER A 105 15.09 7.61 5.63
CA SER A 105 15.59 8.96 5.34
C SER A 105 14.86 9.59 4.16
N SER A 106 14.95 10.92 4.04
CA SER A 106 14.39 11.62 2.87
C SER A 106 15.02 11.12 1.57
N THR A 107 14.18 10.84 0.57
CA THR A 107 14.66 10.37 -0.74
C THR A 107 15.11 11.52 -1.64
N ALA A 108 14.78 12.77 -1.32
CA ALA A 108 15.07 13.93 -2.17
C ALA A 108 16.57 14.09 -2.49
N GLY A 109 17.46 13.76 -1.55
CA GLY A 109 18.91 13.84 -1.74
C GLY A 109 19.59 12.53 -2.12
N ASN A 110 19.04 11.39 -1.69
CA ASN A 110 19.71 10.09 -1.79
C ASN A 110 19.19 9.21 -2.92
N MET A 111 17.97 9.45 -3.39
CA MET A 111 17.27 8.65 -4.41
C MET A 111 16.40 9.58 -5.29
N PRO A 112 17.02 10.46 -6.11
CA PRO A 112 16.32 11.48 -6.90
C PRO A 112 15.38 10.91 -7.97
N GLU A 113 15.52 9.62 -8.30
CA GLU A 113 14.61 8.88 -9.17
C GLU A 113 13.24 8.61 -8.54
N VAL A 114 13.12 8.67 -7.20
CA VAL A 114 11.86 8.47 -6.48
C VAL A 114 11.03 9.75 -6.55
N LYS A 115 9.91 9.69 -7.30
CA LYS A 115 8.99 10.81 -7.50
C LYS A 115 7.54 10.42 -7.13
N PRO A 116 6.86 11.18 -6.25
CA PRO A 116 7.38 12.30 -5.48
C PRO A 116 8.44 11.86 -4.45
N ALA A 117 9.28 12.79 -4.02
CA ALA A 117 10.25 12.50 -2.97
C ALA A 117 9.54 12.24 -1.63
N LEU A 118 9.97 11.19 -0.92
CA LEU A 118 9.46 10.83 0.38
C LEU A 118 10.15 11.69 1.46
N PRO A 119 9.41 12.28 2.41
CA PRO A 119 9.92 13.30 3.32
C PRO A 119 10.84 12.77 4.43
N GLY A 120 10.99 11.45 4.55
CA GLY A 120 11.69 10.80 5.65
C GLY A 120 10.84 10.71 6.92
N LEU A 121 11.07 9.66 7.72
CA LEU A 121 10.41 9.39 8.99
C LEU A 121 11.45 9.18 10.08
N SER A 122 11.22 9.83 11.22
CA SER A 122 11.94 9.61 12.46
C SER A 122 11.03 8.93 13.49
N THR A 123 11.59 8.44 14.58
CA THR A 123 10.80 8.03 15.75
C THR A 123 9.80 9.14 16.15
N LYS A 124 8.58 8.75 16.52
CA LYS A 124 7.40 9.59 16.78
C LYS A 124 6.79 10.31 15.56
N SER A 125 7.34 10.13 14.35
CA SER A 125 6.70 10.65 13.15
C SER A 125 5.36 9.96 12.92
N ARG A 126 4.32 10.76 12.67
CA ARG A 126 2.99 10.31 12.26
C ARG A 126 2.88 10.35 10.75
N PHE A 127 2.23 9.36 10.16
CA PHE A 127 2.09 9.29 8.71
C PHE A 127 0.85 8.48 8.30
N VAL A 128 0.41 8.69 7.07
CA VAL A 128 -0.59 7.85 6.38
C VAL A 128 0.13 7.00 5.35
N ALA A 129 -0.21 5.71 5.27
CA ALA A 129 0.36 4.81 4.28
C ALA A 129 -0.60 3.68 3.90
N ASN A 130 -0.34 3.10 2.72
CA ASN A 130 -0.85 1.80 2.33
C ASN A 130 0.17 0.73 2.75
N VAL A 131 -0.21 -0.12 3.70
CA VAL A 131 0.55 -1.28 4.13
C VAL A 131 0.17 -2.45 3.23
N ILE A 132 1.16 -3.09 2.61
CA ILE A 132 0.97 -4.29 1.80
C ILE A 132 1.29 -5.50 2.66
N GLY A 133 0.33 -6.39 2.83
CA GLY A 133 0.51 -7.65 3.53
C GLY A 133 0.75 -8.77 2.54
N LEU A 134 1.88 -9.46 2.64
CA LEU A 134 2.15 -10.65 1.85
C LEU A 134 1.97 -11.88 2.73
N PRO A 135 1.06 -12.81 2.35
CA PRO A 135 0.94 -14.08 3.05
C PRO A 135 2.22 -14.88 2.85
N THR A 136 2.67 -15.52 3.92
CA THR A 136 3.79 -16.45 3.92
C THR A 136 3.26 -17.88 3.97
N MET A 137 3.96 -18.82 3.34
CA MET A 137 3.55 -20.23 3.34
C MET A 137 3.84 -20.85 4.71
N GLY A 138 2.94 -21.71 5.19
CA GLY A 138 3.10 -22.45 6.45
C GLY A 138 2.71 -21.65 7.69
N THR A 139 3.47 -21.79 8.77
CA THR A 139 3.21 -21.17 10.09
C THR A 139 3.92 -19.82 10.28
N GLN A 140 4.46 -19.24 9.22
CA GLN A 140 5.14 -17.96 9.29
C GLN A 140 4.13 -16.81 9.35
N GLU A 141 4.45 -15.80 10.15
CA GLU A 141 3.68 -14.55 10.20
C GLU A 141 3.78 -13.80 8.85
N PRO A 142 2.68 -13.18 8.38
CA PRO A 142 2.70 -12.40 7.15
C PRO A 142 3.73 -11.27 7.24
N THR A 143 4.30 -10.92 6.09
CA THR A 143 5.25 -9.80 6.00
C THR A 143 4.53 -8.53 5.54
N PHE A 144 4.95 -7.39 6.09
CA PHE A 144 4.31 -6.10 5.83
C PHE A 144 5.29 -5.12 5.20
N THR A 145 4.91 -4.54 4.07
CA THR A 145 5.75 -3.62 3.29
C THR A 145 5.05 -2.30 3.02
N ILE A 146 5.79 -1.18 3.06
CA ILE A 146 5.31 0.17 2.73
C ILE A 146 6.16 0.73 1.58
N TYR A 147 5.51 1.10 0.48
CA TYR A 147 6.20 1.70 -0.68
C TYR A 147 6.25 3.23 -0.60
N GLY A 148 5.20 3.86 -0.09
CA GLY A 148 5.08 5.30 0.00
C GLY A 148 4.21 5.68 1.17
N TYR A 149 4.37 6.92 1.61
CA TYR A 149 3.65 7.46 2.75
C TYR A 149 3.59 8.98 2.66
N GLU A 150 2.62 9.54 3.37
CA GLU A 150 2.48 10.98 3.60
C GLU A 150 2.71 11.26 5.06
N LYS A 151 3.71 12.08 5.36
CA LYS A 151 3.99 12.49 6.73
C LYS A 151 2.93 13.50 7.17
N ILE A 152 2.32 13.25 8.33
CA ILE A 152 1.42 14.20 8.97
C ILE A 152 2.29 15.13 9.81
N SER A 153 2.40 16.40 9.40
CA SER A 153 2.97 17.44 10.25
C SER A 153 2.05 17.66 11.46
N ASN A 154 2.60 17.55 12.67
CA ASN A 154 1.93 18.06 13.88
C ASN A 154 2.18 19.56 14.01
#